data_AF-A0A950RZ36-F1
#
_entry.id   AF-A0A950RZ36-F1
#
_cell.length_a   1.000
_cell.length_b   1.000
_cell.length_c   1.000
_cell.angle_alpha   90.00
_cell.angle_beta   90.00
_cell.angle_gamma   90.00
#
_symmetry.space_group_name_H-M   'P 1'
#
loop_
_entity.id
_entity.type
_entity.pdbx_description
1 polymer ?
#
loop_
_entity_poly.entity_id
_entity_poly.type
_entity_poly.pdbx_seq_one_letter_code
_entity_poly.pdbx_strand_id
1 'polypeptide(L)'
;MTQLEIAERPRWPGLALTSPSVLVPLVALVVLALLPLIVNRADVLILLFLVFLGVTLSQSWNVLGGFAGQVNLGHAAFFGIGAVVARSTWIGGWPYALSFASGGIVALAFAMVIGVPTFRLRGTYFAIGTLGLAEVLRITTANALPAVSSMPPAFVAAYDLTLRYELALWLAAACIGVSAWLLRSRVGLG
;
A
#
# COMPACT_ATOMS: atom_id res chain seq x y z
N MET A 1 -10.80 -32.25 36.15
CA MET A 1 -9.33 -32.00 36.19
C MET A 1 -8.84 -32.32 34.80
N THR A 2 -8.61 -31.37 33.89
CA THR A 2 -7.83 -30.12 33.94
C THR A 2 -8.40 -29.21 32.83
N GLN A 3 -9.07 -28.09 33.11
CA GLN A 3 -8.46 -26.76 33.30
C GLN A 3 -7.20 -26.52 32.45
N LEU A 4 -7.27 -26.77 31.14
CA LEU A 4 -6.28 -26.25 30.19
C LEU A 4 -6.68 -24.83 29.80
N GLU A 5 -6.03 -23.89 30.49
CA GLU A 5 -5.67 -22.55 30.02
C GLU A 5 -6.66 -21.90 29.06
N ILE A 6 -7.63 -21.21 29.66
CA ILE A 6 -8.15 -19.98 29.07
C ILE A 6 -6.94 -19.05 28.94
N ALA A 7 -6.25 -19.11 27.80
CA ALA A 7 -5.19 -18.18 27.47
C ALA A 7 -5.73 -16.76 27.71
N GLU A 8 -5.18 -16.09 28.72
CA GLU A 8 -5.57 -14.73 29.05
C GLU A 8 -5.42 -13.89 27.79
N ARG A 9 -6.54 -13.44 27.23
CA ARG A 9 -6.52 -12.53 26.09
C ARG A 9 -5.64 -11.36 26.50
N PRO A 10 -4.58 -10.99 25.75
CA PRO A 10 -3.78 -9.82 26.07
C PRO A 10 -4.74 -8.64 26.14
N ARG A 11 -5.02 -8.19 27.36
CA ARG A 11 -5.88 -7.05 27.63
C ARG A 11 -5.04 -5.85 27.26
N TRP A 12 -5.12 -5.45 25.99
CA TRP A 12 -4.53 -4.20 25.54
C TRP A 12 -4.98 -3.10 26.51
N PRO A 13 -4.05 -2.44 27.21
CA PRO A 13 -4.42 -1.39 28.14
C PRO A 13 -5.22 -0.34 27.36
N GLY A 14 -6.36 0.08 27.91
CA GLY A 14 -7.20 1.11 27.29
C GLY A 14 -6.32 2.32 26.94
N LEU A 15 -6.14 2.57 25.64
CA LEU A 15 -5.21 3.60 25.19
C LEU A 15 -5.81 4.96 25.50
N ALA A 16 -5.42 5.52 26.63
CA ALA A 16 -5.47 6.96 26.82
C ALA A 16 -4.66 7.60 25.66
N LEU A 17 -5.18 8.69 25.11
CA LEU A 17 -4.50 9.46 24.05
C LEU A 17 -3.10 9.94 24.47
N THR A 18 -2.81 9.91 25.77
CA THR A 18 -1.54 10.25 26.40
C THR A 18 -0.60 9.06 26.62
N SER A 19 -0.98 7.84 26.23
CA SER A 19 -0.10 6.67 26.35
C SER A 19 1.10 6.79 25.38
N PRO A 20 2.32 6.42 25.82
CA PRO A 20 3.54 6.56 25.01
C PRO A 20 3.47 5.77 23.69
N SER A 21 2.66 4.71 23.63
CA SER A 21 2.37 3.94 22.41
C SER A 21 1.64 4.71 21.31
N VAL A 22 0.97 5.83 21.62
CA VAL A 22 0.28 6.69 20.63
C VAL A 22 1.07 7.97 20.38
N LEU A 23 1.73 8.51 21.39
CA LEU A 23 2.49 9.75 21.28
C LEU A 23 3.71 9.62 20.39
N VAL A 24 4.48 8.53 20.50
CA VAL A 24 5.68 8.30 19.68
C VAL A 24 5.38 8.29 18.17
N PRO A 25 4.41 7.49 17.65
CA PRO A 25 4.12 7.51 16.23
C PRO A 25 3.50 8.83 15.77
N LEU A 26 2.74 9.52 16.62
CA LEU A 26 2.16 10.83 16.29
C LEU A 26 3.25 11.90 16.13
N VAL A 27 4.20 11.95 17.07
CA VAL A 27 5.36 12.87 16.98
C VAL A 27 6.19 12.55 15.74
N ALA A 28 6.47 11.27 15.47
CA ALA A 28 7.20 10.87 14.27
C ALA A 28 6.47 11.31 12.98
N LEU A 29 5.14 11.16 12.91
CA LEU A 29 4.35 11.60 11.77
C LEU A 29 4.44 13.11 11.55
N VAL A 30 4.33 13.91 12.62
CA VAL A 30 4.46 15.38 12.54
C VAL A 30 5.86 15.79 12.07
N VAL A 31 6.91 15.15 12.61
CA VAL A 31 8.29 15.43 12.19
C VAL A 31 8.49 15.11 10.71
N LEU A 32 7.97 13.98 10.23
CA LEU A 32 8.05 13.59 8.82
C LEU A 32 7.26 14.54 7.91
N ALA A 33 6.03 14.93 8.28
CA ALA A 33 5.23 15.86 7.49
C ALA A 33 5.87 17.27 7.37
N LEU A 34 6.67 17.68 8.36
CA LEU A 34 7.40 18.95 8.32
C LEU A 34 8.79 18.83 7.66
N LEU A 35 9.26 17.62 7.42
CA LEU A 35 10.58 17.34 6.86
C LEU A 35 10.85 18.01 5.49
N PRO A 36 9.93 18.02 4.51
CA PRO A 36 10.20 18.67 3.23
C PRO A 36 10.34 20.20 3.32
N LEU A 37 9.83 20.83 4.38
CA LEU A 37 10.00 22.27 4.62
C LEU A 37 11.44 22.62 5.03
N ILE A 38 12.16 21.66 5.62
CA ILE A 38 13.51 21.83 6.15
C ILE A 38 14.53 21.23 5.17
N VAL A 39 14.19 20.12 4.51
CA VAL A 39 15.08 19.36 3.63
C VAL A 39 14.52 19.35 2.20
N ASN A 40 15.03 20.25 1.37
CA ASN A 40 14.71 20.32 -0.06
C ASN A 40 15.79 19.61 -0.92
N ARG A 41 16.09 18.35 -0.58
CA ARG A 41 17.01 17.50 -1.35
C ARG A 41 16.21 16.39 -2.04
N ALA A 42 16.23 16.39 -3.37
CA ALA A 42 15.50 15.42 -4.18
C ALA A 42 15.85 13.96 -3.83
N ASP A 43 17.12 13.68 -3.56
CA ASP A 43 17.59 12.33 -3.20
C ASP A 43 16.97 11.82 -1.89
N VAL A 44 16.78 12.72 -0.91
CA VAL A 44 16.17 12.34 0.37
C VAL A 44 14.67 12.10 0.19
N LEU A 45 14.00 12.99 -0.55
CA LEU A 45 12.55 12.88 -0.79
C LEU A 45 12.21 11.62 -1.59
N ILE A 46 12.99 11.27 -2.61
CA ILE A 46 12.75 10.05 -3.40
C ILE A 46 12.99 8.79 -2.57
N LEU A 47 14.04 8.76 -1.73
CA LEU A 47 14.30 7.62 -0.84
C LEU A 47 13.17 7.45 0.17
N LEU A 48 12.73 8.53 0.81
CA LEU A 48 11.62 8.45 1.77
C LEU A 48 10.30 8.07 1.10
N PHE A 49 10.04 8.58 -0.11
CA PHE A 49 8.89 8.14 -0.91
C PHE A 49 8.92 6.62 -1.14
N LEU A 50 10.07 6.05 -1.55
CA LEU A 50 10.23 4.61 -1.73
C LEU A 50 10.04 3.84 -0.42
N VAL A 51 10.51 4.37 0.70
CA VAL A 51 10.30 3.78 2.02
C VAL A 51 8.81 3.74 2.36
N PHE A 52 8.08 4.84 2.22
CA PHE A 52 6.64 4.87 2.53
C PHE A 52 5.80 4.03 1.57
N LEU A 53 6.19 3.98 0.30
CA LEU A 53 5.62 3.06 -0.66
C LEU A 53 5.83 1.61 -0.22
N GLY A 54 7.06 1.26 0.19
CA GLY A 54 7.40 -0.05 0.73
C GLY A 54 6.59 -0.40 1.97
N VAL A 55 6.47 0.52 2.93
CA VAL A 55 5.63 0.35 4.14
C VAL A 55 4.18 0.04 3.75
N THR A 56 3.62 0.79 2.82
CA THR A 56 2.24 0.59 2.34
C THR A 56 2.05 -0.80 1.73
N LEU A 57 2.99 -1.23 0.87
CA LEU A 57 2.98 -2.55 0.25
C LEU A 57 3.19 -3.68 1.27
N SER A 58 4.03 -3.46 2.29
CA SER A 58 4.23 -4.40 3.38
C SER A 58 2.96 -4.54 4.24
N GLN A 59 2.22 -3.46 4.49
CA GLN A 59 0.95 -3.53 5.22
C GLN A 59 -0.11 -4.32 4.44
N SER A 60 -0.24 -4.10 3.13
CA SER A 60 -1.19 -4.85 2.32
C SER A 60 -0.81 -6.33 2.20
N TRP A 61 0.47 -6.66 2.13
CA TRP A 61 0.92 -8.06 2.27
C TRP A 61 0.53 -8.59 3.65
N ASN A 62 0.87 -7.89 4.74
CA ASN A 62 0.59 -8.35 6.10
C ASN A 62 -0.91 -8.64 6.32
N VAL A 63 -1.80 -7.89 5.67
CA VAL A 63 -3.24 -8.16 5.74
C VAL A 63 -3.59 -9.53 5.14
N LEU A 64 -3.06 -9.86 3.97
CA LEU A 64 -3.30 -11.14 3.29
C LEU A 64 -2.56 -12.32 3.96
N GLY A 65 -1.26 -12.14 4.22
CA GLY A 65 -0.41 -13.18 4.79
C GLY A 65 -0.68 -13.44 6.27
N GLY A 66 -0.95 -12.38 7.03
CA GLY A 66 -1.19 -12.44 8.48
C GLY A 66 -2.62 -12.86 8.82
N PHE A 67 -3.64 -12.16 8.31
CA PHE A 67 -5.03 -12.44 8.69
C PHE A 67 -5.69 -13.55 7.86
N ALA A 68 -5.46 -13.58 6.54
CA ALA A 68 -6.07 -14.61 5.68
C ALA A 68 -5.22 -15.89 5.56
N GLY A 69 -3.98 -15.88 6.06
CA GLY A 69 -3.06 -17.02 6.00
C GLY A 69 -2.70 -17.45 4.58
N GLN A 70 -2.85 -16.56 3.59
CA GLN A 70 -2.55 -16.85 2.18
C GLN A 70 -1.29 -16.10 1.73
N VAL A 71 -0.40 -16.79 1.01
CA VAL A 71 0.79 -16.16 0.42
C VAL A 71 0.44 -15.58 -0.95
N ASN A 72 0.34 -14.26 -1.06
CA ASN A 72 0.12 -13.55 -2.32
C ASN A 72 1.46 -13.15 -2.95
N LEU A 73 1.85 -13.81 -4.03
CA LEU A 73 3.07 -13.47 -4.78
C LEU A 73 2.79 -12.57 -5.99
N GLY A 74 1.51 -12.31 -6.28
CA GLY A 74 1.07 -11.45 -7.38
C GLY A 74 0.85 -9.98 -7.00
N HIS A 75 1.35 -9.53 -5.84
CA HIS A 75 1.06 -8.20 -5.32
C HIS A 75 1.46 -7.06 -6.30
N ALA A 76 2.51 -7.29 -7.09
CA ALA A 76 2.98 -6.36 -8.12
C ALA A 76 1.95 -6.13 -9.24
N ALA A 77 1.07 -7.09 -9.51
CA ALA A 77 0.00 -6.97 -10.50
C ALA A 77 -0.94 -5.78 -10.19
N PHE A 78 -1.46 -5.76 -8.96
CA PHE A 78 -2.41 -4.76 -8.49
C PHE A 78 -1.76 -3.38 -8.40
N PHE A 79 -0.54 -3.33 -7.88
CA PHE A 79 0.25 -2.09 -7.84
C PHE A 79 0.53 -1.56 -9.26
N GLY A 80 0.92 -2.45 -10.18
CA GLY A 80 1.26 -2.11 -11.57
C GLY A 80 0.09 -1.51 -12.33
N ILE A 81 -1.12 -2.08 -12.22
CA ILE A 81 -2.32 -1.52 -12.87
C ILE A 81 -2.60 -0.10 -12.36
N GLY A 82 -2.55 0.10 -11.04
CA GLY A 82 -2.74 1.42 -10.45
C GLY A 82 -1.69 2.43 -10.94
N ALA A 83 -0.42 2.01 -11.04
CA ALA A 83 0.67 2.84 -11.54
C ALA A 83 0.48 3.22 -13.02
N VAL A 84 0.05 2.28 -13.87
CA VAL A 84 -0.24 2.53 -15.30
C VAL A 84 -1.37 3.54 -15.46
N VAL A 85 -2.46 3.39 -14.71
CA VAL A 85 -3.61 4.31 -14.75
C VAL A 85 -3.24 5.69 -14.23
N ALA A 86 -2.54 5.76 -13.09
CA ALA A 86 -2.09 7.03 -12.52
C ALA A 86 -1.13 7.75 -13.47
N ARG A 87 -0.20 7.03 -14.10
CA ARG A 87 0.70 7.59 -15.12
C ARG A 87 -0.09 8.11 -16.32
N SER A 88 -1.03 7.32 -16.83
CA SER A 88 -1.77 7.66 -18.07
C SER A 88 -2.66 8.88 -17.89
N THR A 89 -3.35 8.98 -16.75
CA THR A 89 -4.19 10.15 -16.43
C THR A 89 -3.36 11.40 -16.17
N TRP A 90 -2.20 11.26 -15.50
CA TRP A 90 -1.30 12.38 -15.24
C TRP A 90 -0.68 12.94 -16.53
N ILE A 91 -0.26 12.07 -17.45
CA ILE A 91 0.19 12.49 -18.80
C ILE A 91 -0.97 13.09 -19.59
N GLY A 92 -2.19 12.63 -19.35
CA GLY A 92 -3.43 13.23 -19.87
C GLY A 92 -3.78 14.60 -19.30
N GLY A 93 -2.92 15.19 -18.45
CA GLY A 93 -3.07 16.54 -17.93
C GLY A 93 -3.81 16.65 -16.60
N TRP A 94 -4.18 15.53 -15.97
CA TRP A 94 -4.83 15.57 -14.66
C TRP A 94 -3.84 15.96 -13.56
N PRO A 95 -4.29 16.68 -12.51
CA PRO A 95 -3.49 16.90 -11.30
C PRO A 95 -3.04 15.57 -10.70
N TYR A 96 -1.78 15.50 -10.25
CA TYR A 96 -1.18 14.25 -9.78
C TYR A 96 -1.99 13.57 -8.65
N ALA A 97 -2.58 14.33 -7.73
CA ALA A 97 -3.42 13.77 -6.67
C ALA A 97 -4.66 13.03 -7.21
N LEU A 98 -5.31 13.57 -8.24
CA LEU A 98 -6.46 12.92 -8.91
C LEU A 98 -6.01 11.72 -9.74
N SER A 99 -4.85 11.82 -10.39
CA SER A 99 -4.24 10.69 -11.08
C SER A 99 -3.91 9.55 -10.13
N PHE A 100 -3.34 9.86 -8.97
CA PHE A 100 -3.06 8.88 -7.92
C PHE A 100 -4.34 8.21 -7.40
N ALA A 101 -5.37 9.01 -7.10
CA ALA A 101 -6.66 8.49 -6.65
C ALA A 101 -7.35 7.61 -7.71
N SER A 102 -7.34 8.03 -8.98
CA SER A 102 -7.91 7.24 -10.07
C SER A 102 -7.19 5.90 -10.27
N GLY A 103 -5.86 5.89 -10.14
CA GLY A 103 -5.08 4.65 -10.12
C GLY A 103 -5.49 3.71 -8.98
N GLY A 104 -5.66 4.25 -7.78
CA GLY A 104 -6.15 3.49 -6.62
C GLY A 104 -7.56 2.90 -6.83
N ILE A 105 -8.48 3.70 -7.37
CA ILE A 105 -9.87 3.26 -7.64
C ILE A 105 -9.89 2.15 -8.69
N VAL A 106 -9.13 2.28 -9.77
CA VAL A 106 -9.07 1.24 -10.81
C VAL A 106 -8.39 -0.03 -10.28
N ALA A 107 -7.32 0.10 -9.49
CA ALA A 107 -6.68 -1.04 -8.83
C ALA A 107 -7.64 -1.74 -7.86
N LEU A 108 -8.45 -1.00 -7.11
CA LEU A 108 -9.49 -1.55 -6.23
C LEU A 108 -10.57 -2.28 -7.03
N ALA A 109 -11.08 -1.68 -8.11
CA ALA A 109 -12.06 -2.31 -8.98
C ALA A 109 -11.51 -3.62 -9.58
N PHE A 110 -10.27 -3.58 -10.06
CA PHE A 110 -9.58 -4.76 -10.58
C PHE A 110 -9.38 -5.83 -9.49
N ALA A 111 -8.98 -5.43 -8.29
CA ALA A 111 -8.83 -6.33 -7.15
C ALA A 111 -10.16 -6.96 -6.72
N MET A 112 -11.29 -6.26 -6.84
CA MET A 112 -12.61 -6.86 -6.58
C MET A 112 -12.97 -7.91 -7.63
N VAL A 113 -12.72 -7.64 -8.91
CA VAL A 113 -13.02 -8.58 -10.01
C VAL A 113 -12.15 -9.82 -9.92
N ILE A 114 -10.85 -9.66 -9.68
CA ILE A 114 -9.90 -10.80 -9.61
C ILE A 114 -9.89 -11.46 -8.23
N GLY A 115 -10.17 -10.72 -7.16
CA GLY A 115 -10.20 -11.25 -5.80
C GLY A 115 -11.23 -12.37 -5.64
N VAL A 116 -12.39 -12.26 -6.27
CA VAL A 116 -13.46 -13.29 -6.21
C VAL A 116 -12.99 -14.67 -6.67
N PRO A 117 -12.43 -14.85 -7.89
CA PRO A 117 -11.91 -16.14 -8.31
C PRO A 117 -10.65 -16.54 -7.54
N THR A 118 -9.76 -15.60 -7.23
CA THR A 118 -8.48 -15.91 -6.59
C THR A 118 -8.67 -16.39 -5.15
N PHE A 119 -9.61 -15.83 -4.37
CA PHE A 119 -9.92 -16.30 -3.01
C PHE A 119 -10.60 -17.68 -2.94
N ARG A 120 -11.05 -18.25 -4.07
CA ARG A 120 -11.51 -19.64 -4.10
C ARG A 120 -10.35 -20.64 -4.04
N LEU A 121 -9.13 -20.21 -4.35
CA LEU A 121 -7.91 -21.00 -4.25
C LEU A 121 -7.38 -20.97 -2.82
N ARG A 122 -6.74 -22.05 -2.37
CA ARG A 122 -6.15 -22.15 -1.03
C ARG A 122 -4.70 -22.63 -1.09
N GLY A 123 -3.88 -22.08 -0.21
CA GLY A 123 -2.49 -22.50 0.00
C GLY A 123 -1.64 -22.30 -1.26
N THR A 124 -0.95 -23.34 -1.70
CA THR A 124 -0.01 -23.26 -2.83
C THR A 124 -0.68 -22.84 -4.14
N TYR A 125 -1.93 -23.26 -4.37
CA TYR A 125 -2.67 -22.89 -5.59
C TYR A 125 -2.95 -21.38 -5.67
N PHE A 126 -3.18 -20.74 -4.51
CA PHE A 126 -3.35 -19.28 -4.45
C PHE A 126 -2.06 -18.55 -4.83
N ALA A 127 -0.93 -19.01 -4.31
CA ALA A 127 0.38 -18.45 -4.63
C ALA A 127 0.72 -18.59 -6.13
N ILE A 128 0.52 -19.77 -6.72
CA ILE A 128 0.76 -20.00 -8.16
C ILE A 128 -0.19 -19.17 -9.02
N GLY A 129 -1.48 -19.10 -8.65
CA GLY A 129 -2.46 -18.31 -9.40
C GLY A 129 -2.15 -16.81 -9.40
N THR A 130 -1.75 -16.27 -8.25
CA THR A 130 -1.36 -14.85 -8.13
C THR A 130 -0.04 -14.54 -8.86
N LEU A 131 0.95 -15.45 -8.84
CA LEU A 131 2.14 -15.34 -9.69
C LEU A 131 1.78 -15.29 -11.17
N GLY A 132 0.95 -16.22 -11.63
CA GLY A 132 0.52 -16.29 -13.03
C GLY A 132 -0.18 -15.01 -13.48
N LEU A 133 -1.06 -14.46 -12.63
CA LEU A 133 -1.72 -13.17 -12.87
C LEU A 133 -0.69 -12.03 -13.04
N ALA A 134 0.31 -11.95 -12.16
CA ALA A 134 1.34 -10.93 -12.25
C ALA A 134 2.17 -11.04 -13.53
N GLU A 135 2.50 -12.27 -13.95
CA GLU A 135 3.28 -12.47 -15.18
C GLU A 135 2.47 -12.14 -16.42
N VAL A 136 1.19 -12.55 -16.48
CA VAL A 136 0.29 -12.18 -17.58
C VAL A 136 0.21 -10.66 -17.71
N LEU A 137 -0.02 -9.95 -16.60
CA LEU A 137 -0.10 -8.49 -16.64
C LEU A 137 1.24 -7.83 -16.99
N ARG A 138 2.37 -8.37 -16.53
CA ARG A 138 3.71 -7.89 -16.91
C ARG A 138 3.90 -7.99 -18.42
N ILE A 139 3.62 -9.15 -19.00
CA ILE A 139 3.76 -9.40 -20.44
C ILE A 139 2.77 -8.53 -21.23
N THR A 140 1.50 -8.48 -20.82
CA THR A 140 0.47 -7.66 -21.50
C THR A 140 0.86 -6.18 -21.48
N THR A 141 1.31 -5.66 -20.34
CA THR A 141 1.71 -4.24 -20.23
C THR A 141 2.95 -3.96 -21.08
N ALA A 142 3.94 -4.85 -21.06
CA ALA A 142 5.15 -4.70 -21.86
C ALA A 142 4.87 -4.69 -23.38
N ASN A 143 3.91 -5.50 -23.84
CA ASN A 143 3.58 -5.60 -25.27
C ASN A 143 2.57 -4.55 -25.73
N ALA A 144 1.50 -4.32 -24.95
CA ALA A 144 0.42 -3.42 -25.34
C ALA A 144 0.73 -1.94 -25.04
N LEU A 145 1.56 -1.67 -24.03
CA LEU A 145 1.84 -0.32 -23.53
C LEU A 145 3.36 -0.09 -23.38
N PRO A 146 4.18 -0.28 -24.44
CA PRO A 146 5.64 -0.16 -24.33
C PRO A 146 6.09 1.23 -23.81
N ALA A 147 5.29 2.26 -24.07
CA ALA A 147 5.55 3.63 -23.62
C ALA A 147 5.40 3.83 -22.10
N VAL A 148 4.89 2.87 -21.32
CA VAL A 148 4.78 3.02 -19.85
C VAL A 148 6.14 2.93 -19.15
N SER A 149 7.13 2.29 -19.78
CA SER A 149 8.49 2.14 -19.25
C SER A 149 9.36 3.38 -19.43
N SER A 150 8.94 4.35 -20.24
CA SER A 150 9.64 5.61 -20.46
C SER A 150 8.85 6.78 -19.88
N MET A 151 9.54 7.84 -19.48
CA MET A 151 8.90 9.09 -19.03
C MET A 151 9.26 10.19 -20.04
N PRO A 152 8.29 10.90 -20.63
CA PRO A 152 8.62 11.98 -21.55
C PRO A 152 9.36 13.12 -20.81
N PRO A 153 10.40 13.74 -21.39
CA PRO A 153 11.24 14.72 -20.69
C PRO A 153 10.48 15.92 -20.12
N ALA A 154 9.42 16.37 -20.79
CA ALA A 154 8.58 17.48 -20.34
C ALA A 154 7.93 17.21 -18.97
N PHE A 155 7.58 15.96 -18.69
CA PHE A 155 6.99 15.54 -17.42
C PHE A 155 8.04 15.29 -16.33
N VAL A 156 9.30 15.06 -16.71
CA VAL A 156 10.43 15.00 -15.77
C VAL A 156 10.70 16.37 -15.16
N ALA A 157 10.55 17.45 -15.94
CA ALA A 157 10.71 18.82 -15.45
C ALA A 157 9.57 19.26 -14.51
N ALA A 158 8.34 18.80 -14.76
CA ALA A 158 7.17 19.04 -13.92
C ALA A 158 7.06 18.06 -12.73
N TYR A 159 8.14 17.33 -12.41
CA TYR A 159 8.13 16.28 -11.40
C TYR A 159 8.25 16.86 -9.98
N ASP A 160 7.11 17.19 -9.38
CA ASP A 160 7.03 17.59 -7.96
C ASP A 160 7.25 16.41 -7.00
N LEU A 161 8.42 16.35 -6.35
CA LEU A 161 8.75 15.31 -5.38
C LEU A 161 8.03 15.50 -4.05
N THR A 162 7.75 16.74 -3.65
CA THR A 162 7.13 17.05 -2.36
C THR A 162 5.72 16.49 -2.31
N LEU A 163 4.91 16.74 -3.35
CA LEU A 163 3.54 16.22 -3.40
C LEU A 163 3.50 14.67 -3.37
N ARG A 164 4.43 14.01 -4.06
CA ARG A 164 4.51 12.54 -4.10
C ARG A 164 4.89 11.95 -2.75
N TYR A 165 5.88 12.55 -2.10
CA TYR A 165 6.30 12.23 -0.75
C TYR A 165 5.14 12.34 0.24
N GLU A 166 4.44 13.48 0.23
CA GLU A 166 3.31 13.74 1.15
C GLU A 166 2.19 12.73 0.95
N LEU A 167 1.79 12.48 -0.30
CA LEU A 167 0.74 11.50 -0.59
C LEU A 167 1.13 10.09 -0.14
N ALA A 168 2.40 9.69 -0.32
CA ALA A 168 2.89 8.41 0.16
C ALA A 168 2.95 8.34 1.70
N LEU A 169 3.36 9.42 2.38
CA LEU A 169 3.38 9.51 3.83
C LEU A 169 1.96 9.37 4.41
N TRP A 170 1.01 10.16 3.92
CA TRP A 170 -0.37 10.13 4.39
C TRP A 170 -1.04 8.78 4.10
N LEU A 171 -0.76 8.18 2.95
CA LEU A 171 -1.25 6.84 2.64
C LEU A 171 -0.66 5.78 3.58
N ALA A 172 0.66 5.81 3.81
CA ALA A 172 1.31 4.87 4.73
C ALA A 172 0.77 5.02 6.16
N ALA A 173 0.61 6.26 6.64
CA ALA A 173 0.01 6.55 7.94
C ALA A 173 -1.43 6.02 8.02
N ALA A 174 -2.23 6.22 6.98
CA ALA A 174 -3.59 5.69 6.90
C ALA A 174 -3.59 4.15 6.93
N CYS A 175 -2.73 3.48 6.17
CA CYS A 175 -2.60 2.03 6.17
C CYS A 175 -2.19 1.47 7.54
N ILE A 176 -1.24 2.12 8.23
CA ILE A 176 -0.86 1.76 9.60
C ILE A 176 -2.04 1.94 10.55
N GLY A 177 -2.77 3.06 10.43
CA GLY A 177 -3.96 3.34 11.24
C GLY A 177 -5.06 2.29 11.06
N VAL A 178 -5.33 1.91 9.81
CA VAL A 178 -6.30 0.85 9.46
C VAL A 178 -5.86 -0.51 9.99
N SER A 179 -4.57 -0.85 9.84
CA SER A 179 -4.00 -2.10 10.37
C SER A 179 -4.10 -2.17 11.90
N ALA A 180 -3.77 -1.08 12.60
CA ALA A 180 -3.92 -0.97 14.03
C ALA A 180 -5.39 -1.02 14.47
N TRP A 181 -6.31 -0.46 13.69
CA TRP A 181 -7.74 -0.55 13.94
C TRP A 181 -8.27 -1.98 13.74
N LEU A 182 -7.84 -2.67 12.67
CA LEU A 182 -8.21 -4.07 12.40
C LEU A 182 -7.82 -4.99 13.55
N LEU A 183 -6.59 -4.86 14.06
CA LEU A 183 -6.09 -5.60 15.22
C LEU A 183 -6.90 -5.35 16.51
N ARG A 184 -7.52 -4.17 16.64
CA ARG A 184 -8.35 -3.81 17.79
C ARG A 184 -9.83 -4.16 17.60
N SER A 185 -10.26 -4.34 16.36
CA SER A 185 -11.65 -4.65 16.01
C SER A 185 -11.94 -6.14 16.18
N ARG A 186 -13.20 -6.49 16.50
CA ARG A 186 -13.64 -7.90 16.65
C ARG A 186 -13.56 -8.73 15.36
N VAL A 187 -13.24 -8.10 14.22
CA VAL A 187 -13.22 -8.70 12.88
C VAL A 187 -11.92 -9.48 12.60
N GLY A 188 -10.86 -9.25 13.39
CA GLY A 188 -9.56 -9.92 13.23
C GLY A 188 -9.40 -11.27 13.94
N LEU A 189 -10.46 -11.85 14.52
CA LEU A 189 -10.42 -13.07 15.34
C LEU A 189 -11.38 -14.18 14.85
N GLY A 190 -11.79 -14.11 13.58
CA GLY A 190 -12.63 -15.13 12.94
C GLY A 190 -11.84 -16.35 12.49
#